data_AF-A0A9Y2IKN1-F1
#
_entry.id   AF-A0A9Y2IKN1-F1
#
_cell.length_a   1.000
_cell.length_b   1.000
_cell.length_c   1.000
_cell.angle_alpha   90.00
_cell.angle_beta   90.00
_cell.angle_gamma   90.00
#
_symmetry.space_group_name_H-M   'P 1'
#
loop_
_entity.id
_entity.type
_entity.pdbx_description
1 polymer ?
#
loop_
_entity_poly.entity_id
_entity_poly.type
_entity_poly.pdbx_seq_one_letter_code
_entity_poly.pdbx_strand_id
1 'polypeptide(L)' 'MNPADLINQLLAIGTKEQALLAPRGSEVRGRVQSIGAALDEAGGKELMLRAHGVIRQKLGPVLARQLEAAWDGVGDWLG' A
#
# COMPACT_ATOMS: atom_id res chain seq x y z
N MET A 1 15.72 -1.93 0.69
CA MET A 1 15.02 -0.92 1.50
C MET A 1 14.36 -1.66 2.67
N ASN A 2 14.37 -1.13 3.89
CA ASN A 2 13.77 -1.84 5.04
C ASN A 2 12.23 -1.81 4.93
N PRO A 3 11.51 -2.91 5.23
CA PRO A 3 10.05 -2.93 5.33
C PRO A 3 9.41 -1.77 6.10
N ALA A 4 10.04 -1.30 7.18
CA ALA A 4 9.53 -0.16 7.94
C ALA A 4 9.50 1.14 7.12
N ASP A 5 10.51 1.36 6.26
CA ASP A 5 10.59 2.55 5.40
C ASP A 5 9.51 2.52 4.31
N LEU A 6 9.19 1.34 3.80
CA LEU A 6 8.12 1.14 2.82
C LEU A 6 6.74 1.46 3.42
N ILE A 7 6.49 1.02 4.65
CA ILE A 7 5.24 1.34 5.37
C ILE A 7 5.16 2.85 5.66
N ASN A 8 6.26 3.47 6.06
CA ASN A 8 6.31 4.92 6.28
C ASN A 8 6.04 5.72 4.98
N GLN A 9 6.48 5.21 3.83
CA GLN A 9 6.15 5.83 2.54
C GLN A 9 4.66 5.73 2.19
N LEU A 10 4.01 4.59 2.46
CA LEU A 10 2.54 4.48 2.30
C LEU A 10 1.80 5.47 3.19
N LEU A 11 2.24 5.61 4.44
CA LEU A 11 1.68 6.60 5.37
C LEU A 11 1.85 8.03 4.84
N ALA A 12 3.02 8.35 4.32
CA ALA A 12 3.31 9.67 3.75
C ALA A 12 2.44 9.97 2.51
N ILE A 13 2.29 9.01 1.60
CA ILE A 13 1.41 9.15 0.43
C ILE A 13 -0.04 9.35 0.87
N GLY A 14 -0.57 8.45 1.70
CA GLY A 14 -1.96 8.52 2.15
C GLY A 14 -2.27 9.80 2.95
N THR A 15 -1.30 10.34 3.69
CA THR A 15 -1.45 11.62 4.41
C THR A 15 -1.41 12.81 3.46
N LYS A 16 -0.45 12.85 2.54
CA LYS A 16 -0.24 13.99 1.64
C LYS A 16 -1.33 14.07 0.58
N GLU A 17 -1.61 12.95 -0.08
CA GLU A 17 -2.54 12.89 -1.21
C GLU A 17 -3.99 12.66 -0.74
N GLN A 18 -4.21 12.35 0.54
CA GLN A 18 -5.52 11.93 1.09
C GLN A 18 -6.14 10.76 0.32
N ALA A 19 -5.30 9.97 -0.37
CA ALA A 19 -5.68 8.86 -1.20
C ALA A 19 -4.54 7.84 -1.35
N LEU A 20 -4.90 6.56 -1.42
CA LEU A 20 -4.02 5.45 -1.80
C LEU A 20 -4.46 4.78 -3.10
N LEU A 21 -5.63 5.14 -3.61
CA LEU A 21 -6.14 4.73 -4.91
C LEU A 21 -6.30 5.98 -5.78
N ALA A 22 -5.70 5.93 -6.96
CA ALA A 22 -5.77 6.97 -7.99
C ALA A 22 -6.08 6.30 -9.35
N PRO A 23 -6.36 7.06 -10.42
CA PRO A 23 -6.61 6.49 -11.74
C PRO A 23 -5.49 5.52 -12.17
N ARG A 24 -5.84 4.49 -12.95
CA ARG A 24 -4.85 3.56 -13.51
C ARG A 24 -3.81 4.34 -14.33
N GLY A 25 -2.54 4.00 -14.15
CA GLY A 25 -1.41 4.68 -14.81
C GLY A 25 -0.98 6.01 -14.15
N SER A 26 -1.66 6.48 -13.10
CA SER A 26 -1.20 7.63 -12.33
C SER A 26 0.08 7.33 -11.54
N GLU A 27 0.91 8.34 -11.34
CA GLU A 27 2.14 8.22 -10.54
C GLU A 27 1.85 7.75 -9.11
N VAL A 28 0.79 8.27 -8.49
CA VAL A 28 0.38 7.88 -7.13
C VAL A 28 0.06 6.38 -7.06
N ARG A 29 -0.78 5.88 -7.98
CA ARG A 29 -1.12 4.44 -8.00
C ARG A 29 0.12 3.60 -8.30
N GLY A 30 0.96 4.03 -9.25
CA GLY A 30 2.22 3.35 -9.57
C GLY A 30 3.15 3.22 -8.37
N ARG A 31 3.34 4.30 -7.61
CA ARG A 31 4.16 4.29 -6.38
C ARG A 31 3.59 3.38 -5.31
N VAL A 32 2.27 3.41 -5.08
CA VAL A 32 1.60 2.53 -4.10
C VAL A 32 1.77 1.05 -4.51
N GLN A 33 1.63 0.73 -5.80
CA GLN A 33 1.84 -0.63 -6.31
C GLN A 33 3.30 -1.08 -6.19
N SER A 34 4.27 -0.22 -6.53
CA SER A 34 5.69 -0.53 -6.38
C SER A 34 6.09 -0.79 -4.93
N ILE A 35 5.50 -0.06 -3.98
CA ILE A 35 5.70 -0.35 -2.56
C ILE A 35 5.11 -1.71 -2.19
N GLY A 36 3.91 -2.04 -2.67
CA GLY A 36 3.30 -3.36 -2.48
C GLY A 36 4.19 -4.50 -2.98
N ALA A 37 4.73 -4.37 -4.19
CA ALA A 37 5.65 -5.34 -4.78
C ALA A 37 6.95 -5.49 -3.96
N ALA A 38 7.50 -4.38 -3.44
CA ALA A 38 8.69 -4.42 -2.60
C ALA A 38 8.43 -5.06 -1.22
N LEU A 39 7.22 -4.92 -0.66
CA LEU A 39 6.82 -5.61 0.55
C LEU A 39 6.63 -7.11 0.30
N ASP A 40 6.04 -7.47 -0.83
CA ASP A 40 5.88 -8.87 -1.26
C ASP A 40 7.25 -9.55 -1.46
N GLU A 41 8.19 -8.89 -2.14
CA GLU A 41 9.56 -9.40 -2.31
C GLU A 41 10.28 -9.58 -0.96
N ALA A 42 10.05 -8.68 0.01
CA ALA A 42 10.74 -8.71 1.29
C ALA A 42 10.15 -9.70 2.31
N GLY A 43 8.86 -10.01 2.24
CA GLY A 43 8.18 -10.81 3.26
C GLY A 43 6.82 -11.36 2.85
N GLY A 44 6.52 -11.34 1.56
CA GLY A 44 5.30 -11.85 0.97
C GLY A 44 4.02 -11.18 1.46
N LYS A 45 2.92 -11.89 1.26
CA LYS A 45 1.57 -11.49 1.67
C LYS A 45 1.45 -11.14 3.16
N GLU A 46 2.17 -11.82 4.05
CA GLU A 46 2.12 -11.51 5.49
C GLU A 46 2.59 -10.09 5.79
N LEU A 47 3.66 -9.66 5.12
CA LEU A 47 4.19 -8.31 5.30
C LEU A 47 3.27 -7.25 4.67
N MET A 48 2.65 -7.56 3.53
CA MET A 48 1.61 -6.71 2.92
C MET A 48 0.40 -6.56 3.85
N LEU A 49 -0.07 -7.64 4.47
CA LEU A 49 -1.17 -7.61 5.44
C LEU A 49 -0.82 -6.76 6.67
N ARG A 50 0.42 -6.85 7.16
CA ARG A 50 0.90 -6.00 8.26
C ARG A 50 0.88 -4.52 7.87
N ALA A 51 1.37 -4.18 6.67
CA ALA A 51 1.33 -2.82 6.16
C ALA A 51 -0.12 -2.29 6.05
N HIS A 52 -1.03 -3.11 5.50
CA HIS A 52 -2.45 -2.80 5.44
C HIS A 52 -3.05 -2.54 6.83
N GLY A 53 -2.72 -3.37 7.83
CA GLY A 53 -3.13 -3.18 9.22
C GLY A 53 -2.68 -1.84 9.81
N VAL A 54 -1.43 -1.44 9.52
CA VAL A 54 -0.89 -0.13 9.95
C VAL A 54 -1.65 1.03 9.28
N ILE A 55 -1.90 0.95 7.97
CA ILE A 55 -2.69 1.97 7.26
C ILE A 55 -4.10 2.07 7.83
N ARG A 56 -4.78 0.95 8.07
CA ARG A 56 -6.11 0.93 8.69
C ARG A 56 -6.12 1.58 10.06
N GLN A 57 -5.10 1.32 10.89
CA GLN A 57 -5.00 1.89 12.22
C GLN A 57 -4.70 3.40 12.21
N LYS A 58 -3.85 3.86 11.29
CA LYS A 58 -3.33 5.24 11.29
C LYS A 58 -4.14 6.21 10.43
N LEU A 59 -4.62 5.75 9.28
CA LEU A 59 -5.31 6.58 8.28
C LEU A 59 -6.79 6.19 8.11
N GLY A 60 -7.23 5.13 8.77
CA GLY A 60 -8.62 4.71 8.82
C GLY A 60 -9.02 3.72 7.72
N PRO A 61 -10.27 3.20 7.81
CA PRO A 61 -10.74 2.10 6.97
C PRO A 61 -10.92 2.48 5.49
N VAL A 62 -11.16 3.76 5.17
CA VAL A 62 -11.33 4.22 3.78
C VAL A 62 -10.03 4.09 3.01
N LEU A 63 -8.93 4.61 3.55
CA LEU A 63 -7.61 4.55 2.92
C LEU A 63 -7.08 3.12 2.89
N ALA A 64 -7.39 2.32 3.91
CA ALA A 64 -7.14 0.89 3.90
C ALA A 64 -7.82 0.21 2.70
N ARG A 65 -9.13 0.44 2.49
CA ARG A 65 -9.87 -0.12 1.34
C ARG A 65 -9.32 0.33 -0.02
N GLN A 66 -8.87 1.58 -0.11
CA GLN A 66 -8.19 2.08 -1.31
C GLN A 66 -6.87 1.35 -1.58
N LEU A 67 -6.12 1.04 -0.53
CA LEU A 67 -4.88 0.27 -0.64
C LEU A 67 -5.14 -1.15 -1.15
N GLU A 68 -6.17 -1.83 -0.64
CA GLU A 68 -6.62 -3.15 -1.14
C GLU A 68 -6.85 -3.08 -2.68
N ALA A 69 -7.63 -2.10 -3.14
CA ALA A 69 -7.90 -1.90 -4.56
C ALA A 69 -6.67 -1.48 -5.39
N ALA A 70 -5.69 -0.82 -4.78
CA ALA A 70 -4.44 -0.47 -5.46
C ALA A 70 -3.53 -1.70 -5.61
N TRP A 71 -3.54 -2.60 -4.63
CA TRP A 71 -2.74 -3.82 -4.59
C TRP A 71 -3.39 -5.04 -5.24
N ASP A 72 -4.63 -4.94 -5.70
CA ASP A 72 -5.24 -5.99 -6.52
C ASP A 72 -4.32 -6.39 -7.70
N GLY A 73 -3.87 -7.64 -7.70
CA GLY A 73 -2.93 -8.20 -8.66
C GLY A 73 -1.44 -7.90 -8.41
N VAL A 74 -1.08 -7.36 -7.25
CA VAL A 74 0.32 -7.18 -6.81
C VAL A 74 0.72 -8.36 -5.92
N GLY A 75 1.70 -9.15 -6.34
CA GLY A 75 2.10 -10.38 -5.65
C GLY A 75 0.91 -11.35 -5.53
N ASP A 76 0.72 -11.90 -4.34
CA ASP A 76 -0.40 -12.80 -3.98
C ASP A 76 -1.64 -12.06 -3.44
N TRP A 77 -1.72 -10.74 -3.63
CA TRP A 77 -2.86 -9.94 -3.19
C TRP A 77 -4.02 -10.04 -4.18
N LEU A 78 -5.16 -10.56 -3.71
CA LEU A 78 -6.38 -10.73 -4.48
C LEU A 78 -7.54 -10.03 -3.75
N GLY A 79 -8.00 -8.88 -4.29
CA GLY A 79 -9.22 -8.17 -3.84
C GLY A 79 -9.06 -6.87 -3.05
#